data_AF-A0A800Q8C2-F1
#
_entry.id   AF-A0A800Q8C2-F1
#
_cell.length_a   1.000
_cell.length_b   1.000
_cell.length_c   1.000
_cell.angle_alpha   90.00
_cell.angle_beta   90.00
_cell.angle_gamma   90.00
#
_symmetry.space_group_name_H-M   'P 1'
#
loop_
_entity.id
_entity.type
_entity.pdbx_description
1 polymer ?
#
loop_
_entity_poly.entity_id
_entity_poly.type
_entity_poly.pdbx_seq_one_letter_code
_entity_poly.pdbx_strand_id
1 'polypeptide(L)'
;LAESGVIELLDAEEEETVMICMMPEELENARLHRRGMLTSKPNAADFDPAARIKPSMEGSAPHIWTHCEIHPSMILGICASIIPFPDHNQSPRNTY
;
A
#
# COMPACT_ATOMS: atom_id res chain seq x y z
N LEU A 1 -4.87 18.87 -10.26
CA LEU A 1 -4.53 17.81 -9.28
C LEU A 1 -3.12 18.03 -8.72
N ALA A 2 -2.09 18.10 -9.57
CA ALA A 2 -0.77 18.56 -9.14
C ALA A 2 -0.77 20.03 -8.73
N GLU A 3 -1.28 20.93 -9.59
CA GLU A 3 -1.38 22.38 -9.28
C GLU A 3 -2.28 22.69 -8.07
N SER A 4 -3.19 21.79 -7.72
CA SER A 4 -4.06 21.93 -6.54
C SER A 4 -3.43 21.38 -5.26
N GLY A 5 -2.19 20.85 -5.31
CA GLY A 5 -1.47 20.30 -4.17
C GLY A 5 -2.02 18.96 -3.66
N VAL A 6 -2.76 18.22 -4.49
CA VAL A 6 -3.35 16.91 -4.11
C VAL A 6 -2.42 15.75 -4.49
N ILE A 7 -1.63 15.93 -5.54
CA ILE A 7 -0.65 14.95 -6.01
C ILE A 7 0.71 15.64 -6.07
N GLU A 8 1.72 14.98 -5.53
CA GLU A 8 3.12 15.39 -5.57
C GLU A 8 3.91 14.40 -6.43
N LEU A 9 4.80 14.91 -7.28
CA LEU A 9 5.73 14.08 -8.05
C LEU A 9 7.00 13.95 -7.20
N LEU A 10 7.33 12.74 -6.79
CA LEU A 10 8.51 12.46 -5.99
C LEU A 10 9.65 12.00 -6.89
N ASP A 11 10.85 12.50 -6.64
CA ASP A 11 12.06 11.93 -7.20
C ASP A 11 12.64 10.80 -6.32
N ALA A 12 13.66 10.12 -6.83
CA ALA A 12 14.26 8.97 -6.16
C ALA A 12 15.07 9.34 -4.90
N GLU A 13 15.56 10.57 -4.77
CA GLU A 13 16.27 11.02 -3.57
C GLU A 13 15.27 11.33 -2.45
N GLU A 14 14.12 11.92 -2.80
CA GLU A 14 13.04 12.22 -1.86
C GLU A 14 12.42 10.94 -1.25
N GLU A 15 12.36 9.84 -2.02
CA GLU A 15 11.87 8.53 -1.57
C GLU A 15 12.56 8.01 -0.30
N GLU A 16 13.81 8.40 -0.04
CA GLU A 16 14.55 7.98 1.17
C GLU A 16 14.04 8.65 2.47
N THR A 17 13.28 9.72 2.34
CA THR A 17 12.86 10.56 3.48
C THR A 17 11.35 10.56 3.72
N VAL A 18 10.56 10.19 2.72
CA VAL A 18 9.09 10.12 2.80
C VAL A 18 8.63 8.76 3.30
N MET A 19 7.40 8.72 3.83
CA MET A 19 6.73 7.48 4.23
C MET A 19 5.46 7.30 3.41
N ILE A 20 5.43 6.26 2.56
CA ILE A 20 4.35 5.99 1.62
C ILE A 20 3.54 4.78 2.08
N CYS A 21 2.22 4.94 2.26
CA CYS A 21 1.34 3.80 2.44
C CYS A 21 0.90 3.21 1.09
N MET A 22 0.70 1.90 1.01
CA MET A 22 0.39 1.20 -0.24
C MET A 22 -1.12 1.16 -0.51
N MET A 23 -1.93 1.18 0.55
CA MET A 23 -3.39 1.16 0.47
C MET A 23 -4.00 2.25 1.36
N PRO A 24 -5.10 2.89 0.95
CA PRO A 24 -5.76 3.93 1.75
C PRO A 24 -6.28 3.40 3.09
N GLU A 25 -6.61 2.11 3.20
CA GLU A 25 -7.03 1.52 4.47
C GLU A 25 -5.93 1.57 5.54
N GLU A 26 -4.65 1.55 5.13
CA GLU A 26 -3.52 1.64 6.06
C GLU A 26 -3.44 3.03 6.71
N LEU A 27 -3.87 4.09 6.01
CA LEU A 27 -3.95 5.44 6.55
C LEU A 27 -5.04 5.56 7.62
N GLU A 28 -6.21 4.96 7.37
CA GLU A 28 -7.31 4.94 8.34
C GLU A 28 -6.94 4.11 9.58
N ASN A 29 -6.28 2.96 9.39
CA ASN A 29 -5.75 2.16 10.48
C ASN A 29 -4.73 2.93 11.31
N ALA A 30 -3.80 3.66 10.69
CA ALA A 30 -2.84 4.50 11.39
C ALA A 30 -3.54 5.63 12.18
N ARG A 31 -4.59 6.23 11.61
CA ARG A 31 -5.41 7.25 12.27
C ARG A 31 -6.13 6.71 13.50
N LEU A 32 -6.71 5.51 13.41
CA LEU A 32 -7.40 4.84 14.52
C LEU A 32 -6.42 4.40 15.62
N HIS A 33 -5.27 3.85 15.25
CA HIS A 33 -4.20 3.53 16.20
C HIS A 33 -3.75 4.77 16.97
N ARG A 34 -3.52 5.90 16.28
CA ARG A 34 -3.16 7.18 16.92
C ARG A 34 -4.21 7.66 17.91
N ARG A 35 -5.49 7.42 17.64
CA ARG A 35 -6.60 7.75 18.55
C ARG A 35 -6.79 6.75 19.69
N GLY A 36 -5.95 5.72 19.79
CA GLY A 36 -6.08 4.64 20.77
C GLY A 36 -7.32 3.77 20.56
N MET A 37 -7.88 3.78 19.35
CA MET A 37 -9.16 3.12 19.02
C MET A 37 -8.99 1.79 18.28
N LEU A 38 -7.79 1.42 17.82
CA LEU A 38 -7.63 0.13 17.12
C LEU A 38 -7.36 -1.02 18.09
N THR A 39 -8.24 -2.01 18.07
CA THR A 39 -8.00 -3.35 18.62
C THR A 39 -7.28 -4.18 17.55
N SER A 40 -6.12 -4.76 17.86
CA SER A 40 -5.27 -5.57 16.97
C SER A 40 -5.88 -6.89 16.49
N LYS A 41 -7.21 -7.06 16.57
CA LYS A 41 -7.91 -8.24 16.08
C LYS A 41 -8.76 -7.86 14.88
N PRO A 42 -8.52 -8.43 13.69
CA PRO A 42 -9.54 -8.38 12.64
C PRO A 42 -10.82 -8.97 13.23
N ASN A 43 -11.95 -8.28 13.04
CA ASN A 43 -13.23 -8.85 13.40
C ASN A 43 -13.35 -10.19 12.66
N ALA A 44 -13.74 -11.25 13.36
CA ALA A 44 -13.92 -12.57 12.74
C ALA A 44 -14.95 -12.56 11.59
N ALA A 45 -15.79 -11.53 11.53
CA ALA A 45 -16.74 -11.26 10.45
C ALA A 45 -16.08 -10.77 9.15
N ASP A 46 -14.88 -10.19 9.22
CA ASP A 46 -14.14 -9.60 8.08
C ASP A 46 -12.97 -10.50 7.62
N PHE A 47 -12.87 -11.72 8.13
CA PHE A 47 -11.80 -12.66 7.76
C PHE A 47 -12.11 -13.35 6.43
N ASP A 48 -11.50 -12.87 5.36
CA ASP A 48 -11.51 -13.53 4.05
C ASP A 48 -10.22 -14.37 3.87
N PRO A 49 -10.32 -15.71 3.83
CA PRO A 49 -9.15 -16.58 3.61
C PRO A 49 -8.49 -16.41 2.24
N ALA A 50 -9.21 -15.89 1.24
CA ALA A 50 -8.69 -15.67 -0.10
C ALA A 50 -8.03 -14.29 -0.26
N ALA A 51 -8.16 -13.41 0.74
CA ALA A 51 -7.57 -12.09 0.68
C ALA A 51 -6.03 -12.16 0.75
N ARG A 52 -5.39 -11.22 0.07
CA ARG A 52 -3.95 -11.00 0.19
C ARG A 52 -3.60 -10.72 1.64
N ILE A 53 -2.65 -11.49 2.19
CA ILE A 53 -2.14 -11.29 3.55
C ILE A 53 -1.48 -9.91 3.60
N LYS A 54 -2.05 -9.02 4.42
CA LYS A 54 -1.46 -7.72 4.73
C LYS A 54 -0.41 -7.87 5.83
N PRO A 55 0.71 -7.13 5.78
CA PRO A 55 1.70 -7.17 6.86
C PRO A 55 1.06 -6.72 8.17
N SER A 56 1.35 -7.44 9.26
CA SER A 56 0.91 -7.02 10.59
C SER A 56 1.69 -5.77 11.00
N MET A 57 0.96 -4.70 11.30
CA MET A 57 1.52 -3.45 11.84
C MET A 57 1.96 -3.57 13.32
N GLU A 58 1.81 -4.75 13.93
CA GLU A 58 2.08 -4.98 15.35
C GLU A 58 3.59 -4.88 15.64
N GLY A 59 4.01 -3.77 16.28
CA GLY A 59 5.39 -3.52 16.70
C GLY A 59 6.24 -2.64 15.79
N SER A 60 5.80 -2.36 14.56
CA SER A 60 6.53 -1.51 13.60
C SER A 60 5.61 -0.64 12.72
N ALA A 61 4.42 -0.28 13.22
CA ALA A 61 3.57 0.69 12.53
C ALA A 61 4.27 2.07 12.51
N PRO A 62 4.46 2.69 11.34
CA PRO A 62 4.97 4.05 11.31
C PRO A 62 3.94 4.98 11.96
N HIS A 63 4.42 5.91 12.79
CA HIS A 63 3.54 6.83 13.49
C HIS A 63 2.87 7.82 12.52
N ILE A 64 3.50 8.14 11.39
CA ILE A 64 3.07 9.15 10.41
C ILE A 64 3.27 8.61 9.00
N TRP A 65 2.27 8.79 8.13
CA TRP A 65 2.36 8.65 6.68
C TRP A 65 2.35 10.03 6.04
N THR A 66 3.23 10.27 5.07
CA THR A 66 3.29 11.56 4.34
C THR A 66 2.54 11.48 3.01
N HIS A 67 2.57 10.31 2.36
CA HIS A 67 2.02 10.08 1.04
C HIS A 67 1.26 8.74 1.00
N CYS A 68 0.40 8.59 0.00
CA CYS A 68 -0.26 7.32 -0.34
C CYS A 68 0.01 7.02 -1.80
N GLU A 69 0.43 5.80 -2.09
CA GLU A 69 0.57 5.29 -3.45
C GLU A 69 -0.77 5.36 -4.17
N ILE A 70 -0.77 5.71 -5.46
CA ILE A 70 -2.02 5.84 -6.24
C ILE A 70 -2.65 4.46 -6.42
N HIS A 71 -1.85 3.49 -6.87
CA HIS A 71 -2.23 2.09 -6.93
C HIS A 71 -0.99 1.21 -7.14
N PRO A 72 -0.78 0.11 -6.38
CA PRO A 72 0.43 -0.71 -6.51
C PRO A 72 0.71 -1.28 -7.91
N SER A 73 -0.31 -1.45 -8.75
CA SER A 73 -0.13 -1.90 -10.14
C SER A 73 0.61 -0.90 -11.04
N MET A 74 0.74 0.36 -10.62
CA MET A 74 1.47 1.38 -11.40
C MET A 74 2.98 1.13 -11.44
N ILE A 75 3.50 0.23 -10.60
CA ILE A 75 4.90 -0.25 -10.67
C ILE A 75 5.18 -1.06 -11.95
N LEU A 76 4.13 -1.57 -12.62
CA LEU A 76 4.28 -2.43 -13.78
C LEU A 76 4.60 -1.62 -15.04
N GLY A 77 5.57 -2.09 -15.82
CA GLY A 77 5.82 -1.58 -17.16
C GLY A 77 4.71 -1.94 -18.16
N ILE A 78 4.74 -1.31 -19.34
CA ILE A 78 3.70 -1.44 -20.38
C ILE A 78 3.44 -2.90 -20.78
N CYS A 79 4.47 -3.73 -20.92
CA CYS A 79 4.30 -5.14 -21.30
C CYS A 79 3.75 -5.99 -20.15
N ALA A 80 4.09 -5.68 -18.91
CA ALA A 80 3.62 -6.43 -17.74
C ALA A 80 2.17 -6.05 -17.37
N SER A 81 1.73 -4.82 -17.69
CA SER A 81 0.39 -4.34 -17.35
C SER A 81 -0.74 -4.99 -18.18
N ILE A 82 -0.42 -5.70 -19.25
CA ILE A 82 -1.38 -6.47 -20.06
C ILE A 82 -1.48 -7.95 -19.67
N ILE A 83 -0.63 -8.43 -18.75
CA ILE A 83 -0.68 -9.81 -18.28
C ILE A 83 -1.87 -9.94 -17.32
N PRO A 84 -2.80 -10.90 -17.52
CA PRO A 84 -3.88 -11.12 -16.57
C PRO A 84 -3.32 -11.67 -15.25
N PHE A 85 -3.69 -11.05 -14.13
CA PHE A 85 -3.27 -11.42 -12.77
C PHE A 85 -1.73 -11.56 -12.62
N PRO A 86 -0.97 -10.49 -12.93
CA PRO A 86 0.51 -10.56 -12.96
C PRO A 86 1.10 -10.88 -11.58
N ASP A 87 0.40 -10.50 -10.52
CA ASP A 87 0.74 -10.73 -9.12
C ASP A 87 0.45 -12.15 -8.61
N HIS A 88 -0.17 -13.00 -9.44
CA HIS A 88 -0.48 -14.41 -9.15
C HIS A 88 0.41 -15.38 -9.93
N ASN A 89 1.36 -14.85 -10.70
CA ASN A 89 2.27 -15.65 -11.52
C ASN A 89 3.66 -15.74 -10.87
N GLN A 90 4.41 -16.79 -11.23
CA GLN A 90 5.80 -16.90 -10.78
C GLN A 90 6.63 -15.77 -11.41
N SER A 91 7.49 -15.09 -10.64
CA SER A 91 8.23 -13.93 -11.15
C SER A 91 9.00 -14.17 -12.46
N PRO A 92 9.66 -15.33 -12.72
CA PRO A 92 10.32 -15.57 -14.01
C PRO A 92 9.33 -15.64 -15.19
N ARG A 93 8.09 -16.05 -14.94
CA ARG A 93 7.06 -16.17 -15.98
C ARG A 93 6.53 -14.83 -16.46
N ASN A 94 6.62 -13.80 -15.61
CA ASN A 94 6.27 -12.43 -16.00
C ASN A 94 7.38 -11.76 -16.83
N THR A 95 8.58 -12.33 -16.87
CA THR A 95 9.74 -11.78 -17.60
C THR A 95 9.86 -12.33 -19.02
N TYR A 96 9.22 -13.48 -19.32
CA TYR A 96 9.19 -14.07 -20.67
C TYR A 96 8.19 -13.35 -21.58
#